data_AF-G7MMM6-F1
#
_entry.id   AF-G7MMM6-F1
#
_cell.length_a   1.000
_cell.length_b   1.000
_cell.length_c   1.000
_cell.angle_alpha   90.00
_cell.angle_beta   90.00
_cell.angle_gamma   90.00
#
_symmetry.space_group_name_H-M   'P 1'
#
loop_
_entity.id
_entity.type
_entity.pdbx_description
1 polymer ?
#
loop_
_entity_poly.entity_id
_entity_poly.type
_entity_poly.pdbx_seq_one_letter_code
_entity_poly.pdbx_strand_id
1 'polypeptide(L)'
;MAEPTVCSFLTKVLCAHGGRMFLRDLRGHVELSEARLRDVLQRAGPERFLLQEVETQEGLGDAEAESTCTLSHDIHTPVNMQVLKNHGLFGLNEAQLRILLLQNDPCLLPEVCLLYNKGEALYGYCNLKDKCNKFHVCKSFVKGECKLQTCKRSHQLIHAASLKLLQDQGLNIPSVVNFQIISTYKHMKLHKMLENTDNSSPSTEHSQGLEKQGVHAAGAAEAGPLASVPAQSAKKPCP
;
A
#
# COMPACT_ATOMS: atom_id res chain seq x y z
N MET A 1 16.33 21.49 -5.22
CA MET A 1 15.84 21.04 -6.54
C MET A 1 16.96 20.28 -7.24
N ALA A 2 16.63 19.14 -7.85
CA ALA A 2 17.38 18.60 -8.98
C ALA A 2 16.98 19.34 -10.28
N GLU A 3 17.76 19.22 -11.35
CA GLU A 3 17.46 19.94 -12.59
C GLU A 3 16.20 19.36 -13.28
N PRO A 4 15.16 20.18 -13.57
CA PRO A 4 13.90 19.67 -14.13
C PRO A 4 14.06 18.89 -15.45
N THR A 5 14.99 19.32 -16.31
CA THR A 5 15.31 18.67 -17.59
C THR A 5 15.81 17.24 -17.38
N VAL A 6 16.82 17.07 -16.51
CA VAL A 6 17.41 15.77 -16.18
C VAL A 6 16.39 14.87 -15.50
N CYS A 7 15.56 15.41 -14.61
CA CYS A 7 14.47 14.66 -13.98
C CYS A 7 13.41 14.20 -15.00
N SER A 8 13.05 15.01 -15.99
CA SER A 8 12.13 14.59 -17.06
C SER A 8 12.74 13.47 -17.92
N PHE A 9 14.02 13.61 -18.30
CA PHE A 9 14.76 12.59 -19.04
C PHE A 9 14.83 11.25 -18.28
N LEU A 10 15.22 11.28 -17.00
CA LEU A 10 15.29 10.07 -16.16
C LEU A 10 13.92 9.41 -15.98
N THR A 11 12.83 10.18 -15.83
CA THR A 11 11.47 9.64 -15.86
C THR A 11 11.17 8.96 -17.20
N LYS A 12 11.55 9.57 -18.33
CA LYS A 12 11.33 8.99 -19.67
C LYS A 12 12.10 7.68 -19.89
N VAL A 13 13.36 7.60 -19.45
CA VAL A 13 14.15 6.36 -19.51
C VAL A 13 13.51 5.27 -18.66
N LEU A 14 13.18 5.56 -17.38
CA LEU A 14 12.55 4.57 -16.49
C LEU A 14 11.21 4.07 -17.05
N CYS A 15 10.36 4.94 -17.58
CA CYS A 15 9.07 4.53 -18.15
C CYS A 15 9.21 3.74 -19.46
N ALA A 16 10.28 3.92 -20.24
CA ALA A 16 10.59 3.07 -21.39
C ALA A 16 11.05 1.65 -20.98
N HIS A 17 11.62 1.51 -19.77
CA HIS A 17 12.15 0.25 -19.23
C HIS A 17 11.25 -0.35 -18.13
N GLY A 18 9.92 -0.25 -18.28
CA GLY A 18 8.98 -0.92 -17.34
C GLY A 18 8.83 -0.25 -15.97
N GLY A 19 9.18 1.03 -15.84
CA GLY A 19 8.97 1.86 -14.66
C GLY A 19 10.04 1.73 -13.57
N ARG A 20 10.86 0.67 -13.61
CA ARG A 20 11.99 0.42 -12.68
C ARG A 20 13.22 -0.09 -13.45
N MET A 21 14.42 0.21 -12.95
CA MET A 21 15.68 -0.29 -13.52
C MET A 21 16.79 -0.20 -12.45
N PHE A 22 17.82 -1.06 -12.52
CA PHE A 22 18.97 -0.92 -11.62
C PHE A 22 19.73 0.38 -11.91
N LEU A 23 20.31 0.98 -10.86
CA LEU A 23 21.07 2.23 -10.97
C LEU A 23 22.24 2.16 -11.95
N ARG A 24 22.93 1.01 -12.02
CA ARG A 24 24.04 0.75 -12.97
C ARG A 24 23.61 0.78 -14.43
N ASP A 25 22.37 0.36 -14.70
CA ASP A 25 21.82 0.23 -16.06
C ASP A 25 21.23 1.59 -16.47
N LEU A 26 20.54 2.29 -15.55
CA LEU A 26 20.13 3.69 -15.69
C LEU A 26 21.32 4.63 -15.98
N ARG A 27 22.48 4.38 -15.37
CA ARG A 27 23.74 5.10 -15.64
C ARG A 27 24.21 4.92 -17.09
N GLY A 28 23.86 3.83 -17.77
CA GLY A 28 24.15 3.61 -19.18
C GLY A 28 23.42 4.56 -20.14
N HIS A 29 22.37 5.25 -19.66
CA HIS A 29 21.59 6.22 -20.44
C HIS A 29 21.94 7.69 -20.15
N VAL A 30 22.93 7.98 -19.29
CA VAL A 30 23.31 9.35 -18.93
C VAL A 30 24.82 9.54 -18.82
N GLU A 31 25.33 10.68 -19.29
CA GLU A 31 26.74 11.09 -19.14
C GLU A 31 27.03 11.61 -17.72
N LEU A 32 26.59 10.87 -16.69
CA LEU A 32 26.74 11.23 -15.28
C LEU A 32 27.47 10.13 -14.51
N SER A 33 28.43 10.51 -13.68
CA SER A 33 29.02 9.59 -12.71
C SER A 33 27.96 9.09 -11.72
N GLU A 34 28.11 7.85 -11.24
CA GLU A 34 27.08 7.20 -10.44
C GLU A 34 26.76 7.94 -9.12
N ALA A 35 27.77 8.60 -8.54
CA ALA A 35 27.59 9.48 -7.37
C ALA A 35 26.72 10.70 -7.71
N ARG A 36 26.93 11.32 -8.89
CA ARG A 36 26.12 12.45 -9.37
C ARG A 36 24.70 12.01 -9.74
N LEU A 37 24.52 10.81 -10.27
CA LEU A 37 23.21 10.24 -10.52
C LEU A 37 22.44 9.95 -9.22
N ARG A 38 23.08 9.36 -8.20
CA ARG A 38 22.49 9.20 -6.85
C ARG A 38 22.05 10.55 -6.26
N ASP A 39 22.92 11.55 -6.29
CA ASP A 39 22.64 12.91 -5.81
C ASP A 39 21.44 13.56 -6.55
N VAL A 40 21.37 13.44 -7.88
CA VAL A 40 20.22 13.93 -8.66
C VAL A 40 18.91 13.24 -8.25
N LEU A 41 18.91 11.92 -8.11
CA LEU A 41 17.73 11.15 -7.71
C LEU A 41 17.30 11.49 -6.26
N GLN A 42 18.26 11.61 -5.34
CA GLN A 42 18.02 12.01 -3.96
C GLN A 42 17.50 13.46 -3.84
N ARG A 43 18.04 14.41 -4.61
CA ARG A 43 17.57 15.82 -4.66
C ARG A 43 16.24 16.01 -5.40
N ALA A 44 15.78 15.00 -6.13
CA ALA A 44 14.43 14.93 -6.68
C ALA A 44 13.42 14.28 -5.72
N GLY A 45 13.91 13.39 -4.84
CA GLY A 45 13.18 12.84 -3.69
C GLY A 45 12.32 11.60 -3.99
N PRO A 46 11.92 10.85 -2.94
CA PRO A 46 11.23 9.56 -3.07
C PRO A 46 9.83 9.66 -3.68
N GLU A 47 9.21 10.84 -3.67
CA GLU A 47 7.92 11.08 -4.34
C GLU A 47 8.07 11.21 -5.87
N ARG A 48 9.30 11.21 -6.40
CA ARG A 48 9.60 11.21 -7.85
C ARG A 48 10.49 10.04 -8.28
N PHE A 49 11.47 9.63 -7.46
CA PHE A 49 12.30 8.45 -7.70
C PHE A 49 12.57 7.69 -6.40
N LEU A 50 12.05 6.47 -6.30
CA LEU A 50 12.34 5.56 -5.20
C LEU A 50 13.64 4.78 -5.46
N LEU A 51 14.56 4.81 -4.50
CA LEU A 51 15.78 3.98 -4.50
C LEU A 51 15.62 2.85 -3.48
N GLN A 52 15.88 1.62 -3.91
CA GLN A 52 15.82 0.41 -3.07
C GLN A 52 16.84 -0.63 -3.55
N GLU A 53 17.34 -1.44 -2.62
CA GLU A 53 18.25 -2.57 -2.87
C GLU A 53 17.44 -3.87 -2.99
N VAL A 54 17.69 -4.68 -4.03
CA VAL A 54 16.79 -5.77 -4.48
C VAL A 54 17.57 -6.92 -5.15
N GLU A 55 17.15 -8.16 -4.90
CA GLU A 55 17.54 -9.38 -5.63
C GLU A 55 16.35 -9.85 -6.52
N THR A 56 16.59 -10.45 -7.70
CA THR A 56 15.66 -10.36 -8.86
C THR A 56 15.13 -11.64 -9.50
N GLN A 57 13.91 -11.57 -10.06
CA GLN A 57 13.35 -12.44 -11.10
C GLN A 57 12.27 -11.69 -11.94
N GLU A 58 11.93 -12.11 -13.17
CA GLU A 58 11.26 -11.24 -14.19
C GLU A 58 10.15 -11.87 -15.07
N GLY A 59 9.24 -11.00 -15.59
CA GLY A 59 8.09 -11.23 -16.50
C GLY A 59 6.97 -10.18 -16.24
N LEU A 60 6.20 -9.54 -17.17
CA LEU A 60 5.85 -9.68 -18.61
C LEU A 60 4.72 -10.71 -18.92
N GLY A 61 3.67 -10.44 -19.71
CA GLY A 61 3.23 -9.23 -20.46
C GLY A 61 1.76 -9.34 -21.00
N ASP A 62 1.27 -8.36 -21.80
CA ASP A 62 -0.17 -8.03 -21.93
C ASP A 62 -0.76 -7.93 -23.38
N ALA A 63 -2.09 -7.76 -23.51
CA ALA A 63 -2.84 -7.43 -24.76
C ALA A 63 -4.17 -6.69 -24.47
N GLU A 64 -4.70 -5.90 -25.42
CA GLU A 64 -5.89 -5.01 -25.24
C GLU A 64 -7.08 -5.33 -26.19
N ALA A 65 -8.26 -4.74 -25.92
CA ALA A 65 -9.47 -4.77 -26.76
C ALA A 65 -10.29 -3.46 -26.63
N GLU A 66 -11.12 -3.13 -27.63
CA GLU A 66 -11.72 -1.80 -27.85
C GLU A 66 -13.24 -1.73 -27.54
N SER A 67 -13.72 -0.59 -27.03
CA SER A 67 -15.15 -0.20 -27.05
C SER A 67 -15.35 1.31 -26.86
N THR A 68 -16.52 1.84 -27.25
CA THR A 68 -16.81 3.29 -27.33
C THR A 68 -16.88 3.96 -25.95
N CYS A 69 -16.01 4.95 -25.72
CA CYS A 69 -15.82 5.59 -24.41
C CYS A 69 -16.28 7.06 -24.39
N THR A 70 -16.58 7.58 -23.19
CA THR A 70 -16.91 8.99 -22.93
C THR A 70 -15.75 9.82 -22.38
N LEU A 71 -14.61 9.18 -22.09
CA LEU A 71 -13.37 9.83 -21.63
C LEU A 71 -12.49 10.22 -22.82
N SER A 72 -11.55 11.15 -22.59
CA SER A 72 -10.58 11.53 -23.62
C SER A 72 -9.60 10.38 -23.89
N HIS A 73 -9.59 9.89 -25.12
CA HIS A 73 -8.60 8.92 -25.63
C HIS A 73 -7.35 9.61 -26.22
N ASP A 74 -7.18 10.92 -26.02
CA ASP A 74 -6.06 11.68 -26.57
C ASP A 74 -5.25 12.38 -25.46
N ILE A 75 -4.05 11.85 -25.19
CA ILE A 75 -3.08 12.46 -24.27
C ILE A 75 -2.49 13.78 -24.77
N HIS A 76 -2.73 14.15 -26.02
CA HIS A 76 -2.25 15.38 -26.68
C HIS A 76 -3.31 16.48 -26.79
N THR A 77 -4.48 16.35 -26.15
CA THR A 77 -5.39 17.50 -25.99
C THR A 77 -4.69 18.65 -25.23
N PRO A 78 -5.01 19.93 -25.49
CA PRO A 78 -4.34 21.05 -24.84
C PRO A 78 -4.39 21.01 -23.30
N VAL A 79 -5.46 20.47 -22.72
CA VAL A 79 -5.62 20.27 -21.27
C VAL A 79 -4.64 19.20 -20.77
N ASN A 80 -4.62 18.02 -21.40
CA ASN A 80 -3.72 16.92 -21.03
C ASN A 80 -2.25 17.32 -21.22
N MET A 81 -1.91 18.01 -22.31
CA MET A 81 -0.57 18.58 -22.54
C MET A 81 -0.16 19.55 -21.43
N GLN A 82 -1.08 20.39 -20.93
CA GLN A 82 -0.76 21.35 -19.87
C GLN A 82 -0.56 20.65 -18.51
N VAL A 83 -1.36 19.63 -18.19
CA VAL A 83 -1.15 18.77 -17.01
C VAL A 83 0.21 18.08 -17.09
N LEU A 84 0.53 17.45 -18.23
CA LEU A 84 1.82 16.79 -18.44
C LEU A 84 3.01 17.76 -18.33
N LYS A 85 2.88 19.01 -18.82
CA LYS A 85 3.89 20.07 -18.61
C LYS A 85 4.04 20.43 -17.13
N ASN A 86 2.94 20.69 -16.42
CA ASN A 86 2.94 21.10 -15.01
C ASN A 86 3.61 20.05 -14.10
N HIS A 87 3.43 18.76 -14.39
CA HIS A 87 4.07 17.67 -13.64
C HIS A 87 5.46 17.26 -14.18
N GLY A 88 5.96 17.90 -15.24
CA GLY A 88 7.26 17.59 -15.84
C GLY A 88 7.31 16.19 -16.50
N LEU A 89 6.18 15.78 -17.08
CA LEU A 89 5.94 14.52 -17.81
C LEU A 89 5.75 14.74 -19.32
N PHE A 90 5.94 15.98 -19.78
CA PHE A 90 5.80 16.34 -21.19
C PHE A 90 6.82 15.60 -22.06
N GLY A 91 6.35 14.93 -23.12
CA GLY A 91 7.19 14.12 -24.02
C GLY A 91 7.31 12.65 -23.63
N LEU A 92 6.58 12.18 -22.61
CA LEU A 92 6.23 10.75 -22.49
C LEU A 92 5.18 10.37 -23.54
N ASN A 93 5.21 9.12 -24.01
CA ASN A 93 4.14 8.55 -24.85
C ASN A 93 3.09 7.81 -24.00
N GLU A 94 2.02 7.34 -24.65
CA GLU A 94 0.87 6.71 -24.01
C GLU A 94 1.22 5.41 -23.25
N ALA A 95 2.14 4.59 -23.76
CA ALA A 95 2.60 3.37 -23.09
C ALA A 95 3.45 3.71 -21.85
N GLN A 96 4.33 4.71 -21.95
CA GLN A 96 5.09 5.24 -20.81
C GLN A 96 4.18 5.82 -19.74
N LEU A 97 3.08 6.47 -20.13
CA LEU A 97 2.07 6.99 -19.20
C LEU A 97 1.22 5.87 -18.57
N ARG A 98 0.81 4.82 -19.30
CA ARG A 98 0.17 3.62 -18.72
C ARG A 98 1.01 3.07 -17.56
N ILE A 99 2.30 2.84 -17.80
CA ILE A 99 3.25 2.33 -16.79
C ILE A 99 3.37 3.30 -15.60
N LEU A 100 3.63 4.59 -15.87
CA LEU A 100 3.85 5.59 -14.83
C LEU A 100 2.63 5.82 -13.92
N LEU A 101 1.43 5.80 -14.51
CA LEU A 101 0.18 6.01 -13.78
C LEU A 101 -0.23 4.75 -13.03
N LEU A 102 -0.23 3.57 -13.66
CA LEU A 102 -0.65 2.32 -13.00
C LEU A 102 0.21 1.97 -11.78
N GLN A 103 1.50 2.32 -11.78
CA GLN A 103 2.37 2.10 -10.61
C GLN A 103 2.22 3.15 -9.48
N ASN A 104 1.43 4.22 -9.68
CA ASN A 104 1.30 5.34 -8.73
C ASN A 104 -0.14 5.71 -8.33
N ASP A 105 -1.14 5.50 -9.20
CA ASP A 105 -2.54 5.86 -8.97
C ASP A 105 -3.36 4.64 -8.54
N PRO A 106 -3.87 4.59 -7.30
CA PRO A 106 -4.73 3.51 -6.82
C PRO A 106 -6.05 3.35 -7.60
N CYS A 107 -6.47 4.36 -8.37
CA CYS A 107 -7.71 4.36 -9.14
C CYS A 107 -7.63 3.47 -10.40
N LEU A 108 -6.41 3.07 -10.81
CA LEU A 108 -6.17 2.19 -11.97
C LEU A 108 -6.02 0.71 -11.58
N LEU A 109 -6.23 0.36 -10.31
CA LEU A 109 -6.20 -1.02 -9.80
C LEU A 109 -7.60 -1.65 -9.73
N PRO A 110 -7.71 -2.99 -9.69
CA PRO A 110 -8.99 -3.67 -9.50
C PRO A 110 -9.70 -3.24 -8.20
N GLU A 111 -11.03 -3.14 -8.23
CA GLU A 111 -11.80 -2.63 -7.09
C GLU A 111 -11.52 -3.41 -5.80
N VAL A 112 -11.13 -2.70 -4.74
CA VAL A 112 -10.89 -3.29 -3.42
C VAL A 112 -12.21 -3.65 -2.74
N CYS A 113 -12.35 -4.91 -2.32
CA CYS A 113 -13.55 -5.43 -1.69
C CYS A 113 -13.84 -4.72 -0.34
N LEU A 114 -14.90 -3.91 -0.32
CA LEU A 114 -15.30 -3.17 0.88
C LEU A 114 -15.85 -4.07 2.00
N LEU A 115 -16.36 -5.27 1.66
CA LEU A 115 -16.82 -6.26 2.64
C LEU A 115 -15.65 -6.99 3.30
N TYR A 116 -14.59 -7.31 2.54
CA TYR A 116 -13.34 -7.83 3.08
C TYR A 116 -12.71 -6.87 4.10
N ASN A 117 -12.85 -5.55 3.89
CA ASN A 117 -12.35 -4.50 4.77
C ASN A 117 -13.24 -4.20 6.00
N LYS A 118 -14.24 -5.02 6.32
CA LYS A 118 -15.11 -4.87 7.51
C LYS A 118 -15.08 -6.10 8.40
N GLY A 119 -15.23 -5.93 9.72
CA GLY A 119 -15.26 -7.03 10.69
C GLY A 119 -13.91 -7.72 10.92
N GLU A 120 -13.83 -8.57 11.94
CA GLU A 120 -12.57 -9.17 12.42
C GLU A 120 -12.19 -10.50 11.74
N ALA A 121 -13.13 -11.19 11.10
CA ALA A 121 -12.87 -12.47 10.44
C ALA A 121 -11.89 -12.37 9.24
N LEU A 122 -11.28 -13.50 8.87
CA LEU A 122 -10.27 -13.62 7.80
C LEU A 122 -10.70 -13.00 6.46
N TYR A 123 -11.96 -13.17 6.06
CA TYR A 123 -12.54 -12.59 4.84
C TYR A 123 -13.43 -11.37 5.14
N GLY A 124 -13.34 -10.81 6.34
CA GLY A 124 -14.25 -9.78 6.82
C GLY A 124 -15.72 -10.22 6.76
N TYR A 125 -16.56 -9.40 6.12
CA TYR A 125 -17.95 -9.71 5.78
C TYR A 125 -18.12 -10.19 4.33
N CYS A 126 -17.04 -10.59 3.64
CA CYS A 126 -17.12 -11.07 2.26
C CYS A 126 -17.51 -12.56 2.19
N ASN A 127 -18.81 -12.81 2.00
CA ASN A 127 -19.37 -14.16 1.87
C ASN A 127 -18.83 -14.95 0.64
N LEU A 128 -18.32 -14.27 -0.38
CA LEU A 128 -17.76 -14.90 -1.59
C LEU A 128 -16.38 -15.51 -1.36
N LYS A 129 -15.64 -15.08 -0.32
CA LYS A 129 -14.27 -15.54 -0.01
C LYS A 129 -13.37 -15.54 -1.26
N ASP A 130 -12.72 -16.65 -1.58
CA ASP A 130 -11.79 -16.82 -2.71
C ASP A 130 -12.48 -16.80 -4.08
N LYS A 131 -13.82 -16.78 -4.11
CA LYS A 131 -14.64 -16.58 -5.33
C LYS A 131 -15.01 -15.10 -5.55
N CYS A 132 -14.47 -14.17 -4.77
CA CYS A 132 -14.71 -12.75 -4.97
C CYS A 132 -13.87 -12.21 -6.13
N ASN A 133 -14.50 -11.52 -7.09
CA ASN A 133 -13.84 -10.85 -8.22
C ASN A 133 -13.31 -9.45 -7.86
N LYS A 134 -13.10 -9.16 -6.57
CA LYS A 134 -12.65 -7.87 -6.03
C LYS A 134 -11.45 -8.08 -5.12
N PHE A 135 -10.51 -7.15 -5.11
CA PHE A 135 -9.25 -7.28 -4.38
C PHE A 135 -9.46 -7.42 -2.87
N HIS A 136 -9.05 -8.56 -2.32
CA HIS A 136 -9.01 -8.85 -0.89
C HIS A 136 -7.71 -8.32 -0.25
N VAL A 137 -7.58 -6.99 -0.29
CA VAL A 137 -6.44 -6.23 0.27
C VAL A 137 -6.93 -5.11 1.18
N CYS A 138 -6.04 -4.59 2.02
CA CYS A 138 -6.29 -3.44 2.89
C CYS A 138 -6.53 -2.17 2.06
N LYS A 139 -7.75 -1.63 2.12
CA LYS A 139 -8.13 -0.39 1.41
C LYS A 139 -7.24 0.78 1.79
N SER A 140 -6.89 0.92 3.06
CA SER A 140 -6.01 1.99 3.54
C SER A 140 -4.57 1.81 3.05
N PHE A 141 -4.08 0.58 2.89
CA PHE A 141 -2.73 0.34 2.37
C PHE A 141 -2.62 0.76 0.90
N VAL A 142 -3.60 0.35 0.08
CA VAL A 142 -3.72 0.76 -1.33
C VAL A 142 -3.80 2.28 -1.50
N LYS A 143 -4.30 3.02 -0.50
CA LYS A 143 -4.36 4.49 -0.49
C LYS A 143 -3.14 5.18 0.14
N GLY A 144 -2.17 4.43 0.68
CA GLY A 144 -1.05 4.98 1.48
C GLY A 144 -1.45 5.51 2.86
N GLU A 145 -2.66 5.19 3.33
CA GLU A 145 -3.32 5.66 4.56
C GLU A 145 -3.24 4.66 5.73
N CYS A 146 -2.64 3.48 5.54
CA CYS A 146 -2.59 2.44 6.58
C CYS A 146 -1.60 2.80 7.70
N LYS A 147 -2.14 3.07 8.89
CA LYS A 147 -1.41 3.38 10.14
C LYS A 147 -1.31 2.19 11.11
N LEU A 148 -1.47 0.95 10.64
CA LEU A 148 -1.42 -0.25 11.47
C LEU A 148 -0.17 -1.08 11.18
N GLN A 149 0.77 -1.12 12.14
CA GLN A 149 2.01 -1.92 12.06
C GLN A 149 1.70 -3.39 11.74
N THR A 150 0.73 -3.94 12.47
CA THR A 150 0.25 -5.33 12.36
C THR A 150 -1.17 -5.34 11.79
N CYS A 151 -1.31 -4.87 10.54
CA CYS A 151 -2.63 -4.77 9.91
C CYS A 151 -3.29 -6.15 9.72
N LYS A 152 -4.55 -6.27 10.13
CA LYS A 152 -5.36 -7.51 10.03
C LYS A 152 -5.91 -7.77 8.62
N ARG A 153 -5.46 -7.03 7.60
CA ARG A 153 -5.89 -7.13 6.19
C ARG A 153 -4.65 -7.20 5.30
N SER A 154 -4.71 -7.99 4.24
CA SER A 154 -3.56 -8.24 3.37
C SER A 154 -2.99 -6.94 2.77
N HIS A 155 -1.68 -6.74 2.88
CA HIS A 155 -0.93 -5.70 2.15
C HIS A 155 -0.34 -6.24 0.82
N GLN A 156 -0.69 -7.46 0.42
CA GLN A 156 -0.11 -8.15 -0.74
C GLN A 156 -1.05 -8.18 -1.94
N LEU A 157 -0.81 -7.26 -2.89
CA LEU A 157 -1.50 -7.16 -4.17
C LEU A 157 -1.16 -8.30 -5.13
N ILE A 158 0.02 -8.93 -4.99
CA ILE A 158 0.52 -9.98 -5.88
C ILE A 158 0.49 -11.34 -5.17
N HIS A 159 -0.54 -12.15 -5.44
CA HIS A 159 -0.69 -13.53 -4.99
C HIS A 159 -1.49 -14.33 -6.02
N ALA A 160 -1.59 -15.66 -5.89
CA ALA A 160 -2.11 -16.54 -6.95
C ALA A 160 -3.52 -16.15 -7.47
N ALA A 161 -4.45 -15.80 -6.59
CA ALA A 161 -5.81 -15.40 -6.97
C ALA A 161 -5.87 -13.98 -7.59
N SER A 162 -5.07 -13.03 -7.10
CA SER A 162 -5.02 -11.67 -7.68
C SER A 162 -4.29 -11.63 -9.02
N LEU A 163 -3.27 -12.46 -9.23
CA LEU A 163 -2.59 -12.58 -10.52
C LEU A 163 -3.56 -12.90 -11.65
N LYS A 164 -4.47 -13.86 -11.44
CA LYS A 164 -5.53 -14.14 -12.42
C LYS A 164 -6.43 -12.92 -12.65
N LEU A 165 -6.90 -12.24 -11.60
CA LEU A 165 -7.77 -11.06 -11.77
C LEU A 165 -7.07 -9.92 -12.54
N LEU A 166 -5.76 -9.74 -12.34
CA LEU A 166 -4.96 -8.76 -13.07
C LEU A 166 -4.80 -9.15 -14.56
N GLN A 167 -4.53 -10.42 -14.84
CA GLN A 167 -4.42 -10.95 -16.21
C GLN A 167 -5.77 -10.90 -16.95
N ASP A 168 -6.86 -11.31 -16.29
CA ASP A 168 -8.23 -11.24 -16.82
C ASP A 168 -8.68 -9.78 -17.10
N GLN A 169 -7.97 -8.78 -16.57
CA GLN A 169 -8.20 -7.34 -16.78
C GLN A 169 -7.13 -6.66 -17.67
N GLY A 170 -6.17 -7.42 -18.24
CA GLY A 170 -5.11 -6.86 -19.10
C GLY A 170 -4.14 -5.91 -18.38
N LEU A 171 -4.01 -6.01 -17.05
CA LEU A 171 -3.20 -5.10 -16.25
C LEU A 171 -1.74 -5.55 -16.19
N ASN A 172 -0.84 -4.65 -16.64
CA ASN A 172 0.60 -4.86 -16.68
C ASN A 172 1.18 -5.26 -15.31
N ILE A 173 1.41 -6.56 -15.13
CA ILE A 173 1.87 -7.16 -13.87
C ILE A 173 3.15 -6.49 -13.32
N PRO A 174 4.19 -6.16 -14.12
CA PRO A 174 5.35 -5.42 -13.64
C PRO A 174 5.01 -4.07 -12.98
N SER A 175 4.07 -3.31 -13.53
CA SER A 175 3.61 -2.03 -12.97
C SER A 175 2.85 -2.22 -11.65
N VAL A 176 2.10 -3.31 -11.48
CA VAL A 176 1.44 -3.64 -10.21
C VAL A 176 2.45 -4.13 -9.15
N VAL A 177 3.53 -4.79 -9.56
CA VAL A 177 4.68 -5.06 -8.67
C VAL A 177 5.38 -3.76 -8.25
N ASN A 178 5.52 -2.79 -9.16
CA ASN A 178 6.05 -1.46 -8.81
C ASN A 178 5.11 -0.73 -7.83
N PHE A 179 3.78 -0.80 -8.02
CA PHE A 179 2.80 -0.26 -7.07
C PHE A 179 2.95 -0.90 -5.68
N GLN A 180 3.08 -2.24 -5.61
CA GLN A 180 3.32 -2.97 -4.37
C GLN A 180 4.56 -2.45 -3.64
N ILE A 181 5.67 -2.26 -4.36
CA ILE A 181 6.93 -1.73 -3.83
C ILE A 181 6.75 -0.31 -3.28
N ILE A 182 6.15 0.59 -4.07
CA ILE A 182 5.92 1.99 -3.71
C ILE A 182 4.99 2.11 -2.49
N SER A 183 3.92 1.33 -2.43
CA SER A 183 2.99 1.31 -1.29
C SER A 183 3.62 0.73 -0.02
N THR A 184 4.45 -0.32 -0.13
CA THR A 184 5.22 -0.85 1.00
C THR A 184 6.17 0.21 1.56
N TYR A 185 6.93 0.91 0.70
CA TYR A 185 7.79 2.01 1.12
C TYR A 185 7.00 3.15 1.80
N LYS A 186 5.89 3.60 1.21
CA LYS A 186 5.04 4.66 1.77
C LYS A 186 4.49 4.28 3.15
N HIS A 187 4.05 3.03 3.33
CA HIS A 187 3.58 2.50 4.60
C HIS A 187 4.69 2.44 5.67
N MET A 188 5.88 1.93 5.33
CA MET A 188 7.04 1.93 6.24
C MET A 188 7.50 3.35 6.62
N LYS A 189 7.47 4.29 5.68
CA LYS A 189 7.79 5.71 5.90
C LYS A 189 6.79 6.37 6.84
N LEU A 190 5.49 6.15 6.62
CA LEU A 190 4.41 6.63 7.48
C LEU A 190 4.56 6.09 8.91
N HIS A 191 4.91 4.82 9.07
CA HIS A 191 5.12 4.22 10.39
C HIS A 191 6.28 4.83 11.17
N LYS A 192 7.45 5.01 10.53
CA LYS A 192 8.59 5.70 11.15
C LYS A 192 8.27 7.15 11.54
N MET A 193 7.41 7.83 10.80
CA MET A 193 6.95 9.19 11.16
C MET A 193 6.04 9.19 12.39
N LEU A 194 5.18 8.17 12.56
CA LEU A 194 4.31 8.03 13.73
C LEU A 194 5.12 7.68 14.98
N GLU A 195 5.99 6.67 14.90
CA GLU A 195 6.90 6.26 15.99
C GLU A 195 7.73 7.45 16.53
N ASN A 196 8.28 8.27 15.64
CA ASN A 196 9.02 9.47 16.01
C ASN A 196 8.14 10.56 16.64
N THR A 197 6.84 10.61 16.31
CA THR A 197 5.89 11.58 16.89
C THR A 197 5.52 11.17 18.31
N ASP A 198 5.22 9.89 18.53
CA ASP A 198 4.88 9.35 19.84
C ASP A 198 6.05 9.54 20.82
N ASN A 199 7.28 9.24 20.38
CA ASN A 199 8.52 9.44 21.14
C ASN A 199 8.91 10.92 21.36
N SER A 200 8.26 11.88 20.68
CA SER A 200 8.52 13.33 20.84
C SER A 200 7.56 14.01 21.83
N SER A 201 6.64 13.27 22.43
CA SER A 201 5.73 13.79 23.46
C SER A 201 6.46 13.94 24.80
N PRO A 202 6.32 15.07 25.52
CA PRO A 202 6.98 15.24 26.81
C PRO A 202 6.37 14.34 27.88
N SER A 203 7.12 13.33 28.33
CA SER A 203 6.74 12.46 29.44
C SER A 203 6.62 13.24 30.74
N THR A 204 5.40 13.59 31.15
CA THR A 204 5.12 14.21 32.45
C THR A 204 5.17 13.16 33.57
N GLU A 205 6.36 12.68 33.91
CA GLU A 205 6.58 11.83 35.08
C GLU A 205 6.70 12.67 36.36
N HIS A 206 5.61 12.81 37.11
CA HIS A 206 5.59 13.06 38.57
C HIS A 206 4.25 12.53 39.13
N SER A 207 4.18 11.89 40.29
CA SER A 207 5.18 11.78 41.37
C SER A 207 5.31 10.36 41.93
N GLN A 208 6.49 10.03 42.45
CA GLN A 208 6.67 8.89 43.35
C GLN A 208 6.22 9.24 44.79
N GLY A 209 5.86 8.22 45.56
CA GLY A 209 6.12 8.16 47.01
C GLY A 209 5.00 8.59 47.95
N LEU A 210 4.39 7.60 48.63
CA LEU A 210 4.56 7.49 50.08
C LEU A 210 4.37 6.03 50.54
N GLU A 211 5.35 5.50 51.27
CA GLU A 211 5.30 4.15 51.86
C GLU A 211 4.73 4.19 53.29
N LYS A 212 4.03 3.11 53.71
CA LYS A 212 3.97 2.66 55.12
C LYS A 212 3.91 1.12 55.19
N GLN A 213 4.51 0.54 56.22
CA GLN A 213 4.72 -0.91 56.38
C GLN A 213 3.95 -1.51 57.58
N GLY A 214 3.51 -2.76 57.43
CA GLY A 214 3.17 -3.69 58.53
C GLY A 214 1.84 -3.48 59.28
N VAL A 215 1.36 -4.41 60.13
CA VAL A 215 1.78 -5.81 60.36
C VAL A 215 0.67 -6.58 61.15
N HIS A 216 0.35 -7.84 60.79
CA HIS A 216 -0.45 -8.84 61.56
C HIS A 216 -1.96 -8.53 61.85
N ALA A 217 -2.88 -9.47 62.19
CA ALA A 217 -2.99 -10.93 61.93
C ALA A 217 -4.40 -11.51 62.30
N ALA A 218 -4.77 -12.66 61.69
CA ALA A 218 -5.66 -13.77 62.15
C ALA A 218 -7.19 -13.61 62.43
N GLY A 219 -7.96 -14.70 62.15
CA GLY A 219 -9.40 -14.93 62.43
C GLY A 219 -10.26 -15.02 61.14
N ALA A 220 -10.93 -16.11 60.70
CA ALA A 220 -11.76 -17.17 61.32
C ALA A 220 -13.22 -16.70 61.66
N ALA A 221 -14.32 -17.38 61.29
CA ALA A 221 -14.54 -18.56 60.42
C ALA A 221 -16.05 -18.70 60.00
N GLU A 222 -16.34 -19.64 59.07
CA GLU A 222 -17.68 -20.23 58.72
C GLU A 222 -18.78 -19.29 58.16
N ALA A 223 -19.87 -19.74 57.49
CA ALA A 223 -20.36 -21.09 57.14
C ALA A 223 -20.98 -21.15 55.72
N GLY A 224 -21.29 -22.37 55.21
CA GLY A 224 -22.13 -22.62 54.01
C GLY A 224 -23.60 -22.94 54.36
N PRO A 225 -24.38 -23.73 53.57
CA PRO A 225 -23.98 -24.50 52.37
C PRO A 225 -24.99 -24.57 51.17
N LEU A 226 -24.54 -25.32 50.15
CA LEU A 226 -25.16 -25.92 48.94
C LEU A 226 -26.68 -26.28 48.90
N ALA A 227 -27.29 -26.12 47.69
CA ALA A 227 -28.20 -27.05 46.95
C ALA A 227 -28.98 -26.29 45.83
N SER A 228 -29.57 -26.84 44.75
CA SER A 228 -29.37 -28.05 43.93
C SER A 228 -30.15 -27.90 42.57
N VAL A 229 -29.91 -28.79 41.60
CA VAL A 229 -30.37 -28.79 40.17
C VAL A 229 -31.41 -29.95 39.93
N PRO A 230 -32.20 -30.14 38.82
CA PRO A 230 -32.52 -29.39 37.56
C PRO A 230 -34.06 -29.18 37.27
N ALA A 231 -34.47 -28.69 36.07
CA ALA A 231 -35.38 -29.40 35.12
C ALA A 231 -35.92 -28.62 33.86
N GLN A 232 -35.68 -29.19 32.67
CA GLN A 232 -36.60 -29.41 31.51
C GLN A 232 -37.22 -28.31 30.57
N SER A 233 -37.17 -28.65 29.26
CA SER A 233 -38.24 -28.55 28.21
C SER A 233 -38.61 -27.25 27.45
N ALA A 234 -37.92 -27.05 26.32
CA ALA A 234 -38.43 -27.01 24.93
C ALA A 234 -39.68 -26.18 24.50
N LYS A 235 -39.49 -25.33 23.46
CA LYS A 235 -40.28 -25.35 22.19
C LYS A 235 -39.65 -24.49 21.06
N LYS A 236 -40.16 -24.69 19.83
CA LYS A 236 -39.86 -24.10 18.50
C LYS A 236 -41.21 -23.80 17.80
N PRO A 237 -41.31 -23.17 16.60
CA PRO A 237 -40.44 -22.21 15.91
C PRO A 237 -41.24 -21.02 15.25
N CYS A 238 -40.59 -20.25 14.35
CA CYS A 238 -41.19 -19.51 13.22
C CYS A 238 -42.04 -18.24 13.52
N PRO A 239 -42.35 -17.38 12.52
CA PRO A 239 -42.01 -17.44 11.07
C PRO A 239 -40.51 -17.43 10.76
#